data_AF-A0A931TD98-F1
#
_entry.id   AF-A0A931TD98-F1
#
_cell.length_a   1.000
_cell.length_b   1.000
_cell.length_c   1.000
_cell.angle_alpha   90.00
_cell.angle_beta   90.00
_cell.angle_gamma   90.00
#
_symmetry.space_group_name_H-M   'P 1'
#
loop_
_entity.id
_entity.type
_entity.pdbx_description
1 polymer ?
#
loop_
_entity_poly.entity_id
_entity_poly.type
_entity_poly.pdbx_seq_one_letter_code
_entity_poly.pdbx_strand_id
1 'polypeptide(L)'
;TVDTGPWHFHLCVNDHTGAPTPEAARVRRVARAAFFRGAGDGCVPMTWGLRLWNGRGEQMITVLFPNPYLDDDNVMVEPRWEKTALWDDFRRRYAGGS
;
A
#
# COMPACT_ATOMS: atom_id res chain seq x y z
N THR A 1 -7.76 -19.22 -5.63
CA THR A 1 -7.65 -18.29 -4.49
C THR A 1 -8.38 -18.91 -3.32
N VAL A 2 -7.75 -18.93 -2.14
CA VAL A 2 -8.42 -19.39 -0.91
C VAL A 2 -9.28 -18.22 -0.43
N ASP A 3 -10.59 -18.41 -0.42
CA ASP A 3 -11.51 -17.51 0.25
C ASP A 3 -11.47 -17.81 1.75
N THR A 4 -10.90 -16.90 2.54
CA THR A 4 -10.80 -17.04 4.00
C THR A 4 -12.07 -16.58 4.72
N GLY A 5 -13.14 -16.25 3.99
CA GLY A 5 -14.31 -15.57 4.54
C GLY A 5 -14.01 -14.12 4.95
N PRO A 6 -14.89 -13.50 5.74
CA PRO A 6 -14.70 -12.13 6.22
C PRO A 6 -13.41 -12.00 7.02
N TRP A 7 -12.48 -11.22 6.51
CA TRP A 7 -11.20 -10.94 7.16
C TRP A 7 -11.15 -9.47 7.57
N HIS A 8 -10.42 -9.20 8.65
CA HIS A 8 -10.08 -7.86 9.07
C HIS A 8 -8.63 -7.83 9.52
N PHE A 9 -8.04 -6.65 9.50
CA PHE A 9 -6.72 -6.41 10.06
C PHE A 9 -6.75 -5.11 10.86
N HIS A 10 -5.87 -5.01 11.84
CA HIS A 10 -5.70 -3.80 12.63
C HIS A 10 -4.37 -3.15 12.29
N LEU A 11 -4.40 -1.83 12.13
CA LEU A 11 -3.23 -1.01 11.91
C LEU A 11 -3.21 0.08 12.97
N CYS A 12 -2.15 0.12 13.79
CA CYS A 12 -1.99 1.23 14.73
C CYS A 12 -1.40 2.41 13.96
N VAL A 13 -2.22 3.44 13.73
CA VAL A 13 -1.79 4.66 13.02
C VAL A 13 -1.42 5.81 13.97
N ASN A 14 -1.90 5.74 15.21
CA ASN A 14 -1.64 6.71 16.28
C ASN A 14 -0.96 6.04 17.48
N ASP A 15 -0.59 6.86 18.46
CA ASP A 15 -0.09 6.37 19.74
C ASP A 15 -1.10 5.42 20.40
N HIS A 16 -0.57 4.30 20.89
CA HIS A 16 -1.35 3.24 21.49
C HIS A 16 -0.82 2.95 22.89
N THR A 17 -1.69 3.07 23.90
CA THR A 17 -1.36 2.89 25.32
C THR A 17 -1.40 1.43 25.78
N GLY A 18 -1.86 0.50 24.93
CA GLY A 18 -1.93 -0.94 25.26
C GLY A 18 -0.67 -1.74 24.95
N ALA A 19 0.46 -1.08 24.65
CA ALA A 19 1.74 -1.75 24.45
C ALA A 19 2.48 -1.90 25.79
N PRO A 20 3.06 -3.08 26.09
CA PRO A 20 3.73 -3.34 27.37
C PRO A 20 5.04 -2.56 27.53
N THR A 21 5.64 -2.09 26.42
CA THR A 21 6.86 -1.27 26.43
C THR A 21 6.78 -0.18 25.36
N PRO A 22 7.52 0.93 25.52
CA PRO A 22 7.63 1.97 24.49
C PRO A 22 8.20 1.45 23.16
N GLU A 23 9.09 0.47 23.20
CA GLU A 23 9.60 -0.19 22.00
C GLU A 23 8.51 -0.97 21.26
N ALA A 24 7.73 -1.78 21.99
CA ALA A 24 6.60 -2.48 21.41
C ALA A 24 5.58 -1.51 20.79
N ALA A 25 5.36 -0.34 21.41
CA ALA A 25 4.51 0.71 20.85
C ALA A 25 5.04 1.21 19.49
N ARG A 26 6.35 1.47 19.38
CA ARG A 26 7.00 1.91 18.12
C ARG A 26 6.89 0.88 17.00
N VAL A 27 6.98 -0.40 17.32
CA VAL A 27 6.88 -1.50 16.34
C VAL A 27 5.44 -1.70 15.85
N ARG A 28 4.46 -1.48 16.72
CA ARG A 28 3.04 -1.58 16.35
C ARG A 28 2.56 -0.41 15.50
N ARG A 29 3.10 0.79 15.73
CA ARG A 29 2.67 2.03 15.09
C ARG A 29 3.29 2.20 13.69
N VAL A 30 2.47 2.61 12.72
CA VAL A 30 2.94 3.13 11.44
C VAL A 30 3.79 4.37 11.69
N ALA A 31 5.01 4.38 11.17
CA ALA A 31 5.92 5.52 11.28
C ALA A 31 6.16 6.20 9.93
N ARG A 32 5.96 5.49 8.82
CA ARG A 32 6.16 6.02 7.46
C ARG A 32 5.15 5.41 6.51
N ALA A 33 4.68 6.23 5.58
CA ALA A 33 3.90 5.80 4.42
C ALA A 33 4.52 6.43 3.17
N ALA A 34 4.53 5.71 2.05
CA ALA A 34 5.00 6.24 0.78
C ALA A 34 4.22 5.63 -0.39
N PHE A 35 3.77 6.49 -1.30
CA PHE A 35 3.33 6.09 -2.62
C PHE A 35 4.54 5.66 -3.43
N PHE A 36 4.40 4.60 -4.23
CA PHE A 36 5.46 4.12 -5.10
C PHE A 36 4.92 3.68 -6.46
N ARG A 37 5.79 3.75 -7.45
CA ARG A 37 5.67 3.02 -8.71
C ARG A 37 6.83 2.02 -8.78
N GLY A 38 6.53 0.74 -8.98
CA GLY A 38 7.55 -0.29 -9.15
C GLY A 38 7.62 -0.73 -10.61
N ALA A 39 8.83 -0.84 -11.16
CA ALA A 39 9.05 -1.65 -12.35
C ALA A 39 9.03 -3.12 -11.93
N GLY A 40 8.25 -3.94 -12.62
CA GLY A 40 8.31 -5.38 -12.40
C GLY A 40 9.51 -5.97 -13.14
N ASP A 41 10.27 -6.86 -12.51
CA ASP A 41 11.30 -7.66 -13.19
C ASP A 41 10.68 -8.81 -14.05
N GLY A 42 9.41 -8.69 -14.45
CA GLY A 42 8.62 -9.75 -15.10
C GLY A 42 7.40 -9.26 -15.90
N CYS A 43 6.44 -10.14 -16.22
CA CYS A 43 5.33 -9.90 -17.17
C CYS A 43 4.29 -8.81 -16.78
N VAL A 44 4.32 -8.24 -15.57
CA VAL A 44 3.41 -7.14 -15.20
C VAL A 44 4.19 -5.82 -15.32
N PRO A 45 3.88 -4.96 -16.30
CA PRO A 45 4.82 -3.92 -16.74
C PRO A 45 5.20 -2.91 -15.66
N MET A 46 4.31 -2.62 -14.71
CA MET A 46 4.53 -1.66 -13.63
C MET A 46 3.52 -1.91 -12.51
N THR A 47 3.77 -1.43 -11.28
CA THR A 47 2.82 -1.45 -10.16
C THR A 47 2.64 -0.06 -9.56
N TRP A 48 1.42 0.29 -9.17
CA TRP A 48 1.09 1.49 -8.40
C TRP A 48 0.66 1.10 -7.01
N GLY A 49 1.31 1.65 -5.98
CA GLY A 49 1.05 1.22 -4.62
C GLY A 49 1.29 2.29 -3.56
N LEU A 50 0.89 1.93 -2.35
CA LEU A 50 1.17 2.60 -1.10
C LEU A 50 1.80 1.57 -0.16
N ARG A 51 2.95 1.90 0.42
CA ARG A 51 3.65 1.04 1.38
C ARG A 51 3.80 1.73 2.72
N LEU A 52 3.58 0.98 3.80
CA LEU A 52 3.66 1.46 5.16
C LEU A 52 4.74 0.68 5.92
N TRP A 53 5.46 1.39 6.78
CA TRP A 53 6.50 0.85 7.65
C TRP A 53 6.29 1.27 9.10
N ASN A 54 6.73 0.43 10.04
CA ASN A 54 6.71 0.74 11.45
C ASN A 54 7.92 1.57 11.90
N GLY A 55 8.02 1.86 13.21
CA GLY A 55 9.12 2.62 13.81
C GLY A 55 10.50 1.96 13.74
N ARG A 56 10.61 0.71 13.27
CA ARG A 56 11.89 0.02 12.98
C ARG A 56 12.22 -0.03 11.49
N GLY A 57 11.36 0.53 10.64
CA GLY A 57 11.51 0.43 9.18
C GLY A 57 11.10 -0.93 8.63
N GLU A 58 10.41 -1.76 9.40
CA GLU A 58 9.88 -3.04 8.92
C GLU A 58 8.61 -2.78 8.10
N GLN A 59 8.46 -3.44 6.95
CA GLN A 59 7.27 -3.31 6.11
C GLN A 59 6.06 -3.92 6.81
N MET A 60 4.99 -3.13 6.95
CA MET A 60 3.73 -3.58 7.56
C MET A 60 2.74 -4.08 6.51
N ILE A 61 2.40 -3.22 5.55
CA ILE A 61 1.41 -3.52 4.51
C ILE A 61 1.78 -2.83 3.19
N THR A 62 1.40 -3.49 2.09
CA THR A 62 1.37 -2.91 0.75
C THR A 62 -0.08 -2.89 0.28
N VAL A 63 -0.57 -1.70 -0.08
CA VAL A 63 -1.85 -1.51 -0.76
C VAL A 63 -1.56 -1.33 -2.25
N LEU A 64 -2.14 -2.18 -3.08
CA LEU A 64 -2.01 -2.11 -4.53
C LEU A 64 -3.23 -1.40 -5.11
N PHE A 65 -2.98 -0.44 -5.99
CA PHE A 65 -4.01 0.29 -6.71
C PHE A 65 -4.29 -0.38 -8.06
N PRO A 66 -5.42 -0.05 -8.72
CA PRO A 66 -5.72 -0.56 -10.04
C PRO A 66 -4.56 -0.35 -11.02
N ASN A 67 -4.24 -1.40 -11.78
CA ASN A 67 -3.13 -1.41 -12.71
C ASN A 67 -3.64 -1.12 -14.14
N PRO A 68 -3.05 -0.17 -14.89
CA PRO A 68 -3.44 0.12 -16.27
C PRO A 68 -3.27 -1.07 -17.22
N TYR A 69 -2.42 -2.05 -16.89
CA TYR A 69 -2.17 -3.23 -17.71
C TYR A 69 -2.93 -4.49 -17.29
N LEU A 70 -3.70 -4.46 -16.19
CA LEU A 70 -4.42 -5.63 -15.69
C LEU A 70 -5.93 -5.40 -15.67
N ASP A 71 -6.70 -6.38 -16.11
CA ASP A 71 -8.11 -6.56 -15.72
C ASP A 71 -8.25 -7.76 -14.75
N ASP A 72 -9.48 -8.12 -14.41
CA ASP A 72 -9.77 -9.13 -13.39
C ASP A 72 -8.97 -10.44 -13.59
N ASP A 73 -8.77 -10.87 -14.85
CA ASP A 73 -8.07 -12.12 -15.15
C ASP A 73 -7.00 -12.01 -16.27
N ASN A 74 -6.83 -10.85 -16.90
CA ASN A 74 -6.00 -10.70 -18.11
C ASN A 74 -4.99 -9.55 -18.05
N VAL A 75 -3.87 -9.76 -18.75
CA VAL A 75 -2.90 -8.71 -19.09
C VAL A 75 -3.33 -8.06 -20.40
N MET A 76 -3.47 -6.73 -20.39
CA MET A 76 -3.86 -5.96 -21.56
C MET A 76 -2.62 -5.50 -22.35
N VAL A 77 -2.72 -5.55 -23.68
CA VAL A 77 -1.69 -5.03 -24.60
C VAL A 77 -1.63 -3.50 -24.54
N GLU A 78 -2.79 -2.85 -24.56
CA GLU A 78 -2.91 -1.39 -24.48
C GLU A 78 -3.28 -0.97 -23.04
N PRO A 79 -2.51 -0.05 -22.41
CA PRO A 79 -2.78 0.39 -21.05
C PRO A 79 -4.02 1.30 -20.95
N ARG A 80 -4.84 1.06 -19.92
CA ARG A 80 -5.96 1.92 -19.51
C ARG A 80 -5.53 2.89 -18.41
N TRP A 81 -4.97 4.03 -18.80
CA TRP A 81 -4.39 5.02 -17.88
C TRP A 81 -5.42 5.63 -16.92
N GLU A 82 -6.70 5.66 -17.28
CA GLU A 82 -7.78 6.11 -16.41
C GLU A 82 -7.85 5.31 -15.09
N LYS A 83 -7.33 4.08 -15.06
CA LYS A 83 -7.23 3.25 -13.85
C LYS A 83 -6.27 3.84 -12.79
N THR A 84 -5.31 4.68 -13.19
CA THR A 84 -4.37 5.29 -12.22
C THR A 84 -4.95 6.50 -11.50
N ALA A 85 -6.12 7.00 -11.91
CA ALA A 85 -6.70 8.24 -11.40
C ALA A 85 -6.85 8.26 -9.87
N LEU A 86 -7.25 7.15 -9.26
CA LEU A 86 -7.38 7.04 -7.80
C LEU A 86 -6.03 7.18 -7.08
N TRP A 87 -4.98 6.54 -7.62
CA TRP A 87 -3.64 6.64 -7.05
C TRP A 87 -3.10 8.07 -7.18
N ASP A 88 -3.28 8.69 -8.35
CA ASP A 88 -2.83 10.07 -8.59
C ASP A 88 -3.54 11.06 -7.67
N ASP A 89 -4.85 10.87 -7.44
CA ASP A 89 -5.62 11.70 -6.51
C ASP A 89 -5.12 11.58 -5.07
N PHE A 90 -4.99 10.35 -4.57
CA PHE A 90 -4.51 10.08 -3.21
C PHE A 90 -3.09 10.61 -3.01
N ARG A 91 -2.19 10.39 -3.97
CA ARG A 91 -0.83 10.89 -3.88
C ARG A 91 -0.81 12.42 -3.81
N ARG A 92 -1.58 13.12 -4.65
CA ARG A 92 -1.66 14.59 -4.60
C ARG A 92 -2.16 15.07 -3.25
N ARG A 93 -3.20 14.45 -2.71
CA ARG A 93 -3.82 14.85 -1.44
C ARG A 93 -2.94 14.59 -0.22
N TYR A 94 -2.25 13.45 -0.18
CA TYR A 94 -1.59 12.97 1.04
C TYR A 94 -0.06 12.99 1.00
N ALA A 95 0.56 13.16 -0.17
CA ALA A 95 2.00 13.31 -0.32
C ALA A 95 2.42 14.69 -0.87
N GLY A 96 1.46 15.55 -1.22
CA GLY A 96 1.69 16.87 -1.83
C GLY A 96 1.95 18.02 -0.86
N GLY A 97 2.12 17.76 0.45
CA GLY A 97 2.25 18.81 1.46
C GLY A 97 3.17 18.46 2.63
N SER A 98 4.46 18.74 2.45
CA SER A 98 5.32 19.65 3.25
C SER A 98 6.77 19.49 2.77
#